data_AF-A0AA46PZ36-F1
#
_entry.id   AF-A0AA46PZ36-F1
#
_cell.length_a   1.000
_cell.length_b   1.000
_cell.length_c   1.000
_cell.angle_alpha   90.00
_cell.angle_beta   90.00
_cell.angle_gamma   90.00
#
_symmetry.space_group_name_H-M   'P 1'
#
loop_
_entity.id
_entity.type
_entity.pdbx_description
1 polymer ?
#
loop_
_entity_poly.entity_id
_entity_poly.type
_entity_poly.pdbx_seq_one_letter_code
_entity_poly.pdbx_strand_id
1 'polypeptide(L)'
;MIVRHRVAFGLLLALASSAFAVLWLFVVPARADETTGVQSAAIRYAHPACWMLLAAASALFATRAPRRAVDAVAWSALVAYAVFVVATLA
;
A
#
# COMPACT_ATOMS: atom_id res chain seq x y z
N MET A 1 -0.58 -4.72 -29.15
CA MET A 1 -0.19 -5.64 -28.06
C MET A 1 0.17 -4.96 -26.74
N ILE A 2 0.96 -3.87 -26.74
CA ILE A 2 1.48 -3.19 -25.54
C ILE A 2 0.37 -2.71 -24.57
N VAL A 3 -0.75 -2.22 -25.11
CA VAL A 3 -1.88 -1.72 -24.30
C VAL A 3 -2.52 -2.79 -23.43
N ARG A 4 -2.71 -4.00 -23.96
CA ARG A 4 -3.35 -5.12 -23.25
C ARG A 4 -2.48 -5.63 -22.10
N HIS A 5 -1.17 -5.67 -22.32
CA HIS A 5 -0.20 -6.09 -21.29
C HIS A 5 -0.15 -5.09 -20.14
N ARG A 6 -0.19 -3.78 -20.44
CA ARG A 6 -0.23 -2.73 -19.42
C ARG A 6 -1.44 -2.86 -18.49
N VAL A 7 -2.63 -3.02 -19.06
CA VAL A 7 -3.88 -3.15 -18.29
C VAL A 7 -3.86 -4.42 -17.45
N ALA A 8 -3.50 -5.56 -18.05
CA ALA A 8 -3.43 -6.83 -17.33
C ALA A 8 -2.44 -6.76 -16.15
N PHE A 9 -1.24 -6.20 -16.37
CA PHE A 9 -0.22 -6.08 -15.34
C PHE A 9 -0.65 -5.14 -14.21
N GLY A 10 -1.22 -3.97 -14.54
CA GLY A 10 -1.70 -3.03 -13.53
C GLY A 10 -2.87 -3.59 -12.70
N LEU A 11 -3.78 -4.35 -13.31
CA LEU A 11 -4.86 -5.01 -12.56
C LEU A 11 -4.35 -6.14 -11.67
N LEU A 12 -3.42 -6.96 -12.15
CA LEU A 12 -2.80 -8.02 -11.35
C LEU A 12 -2.07 -7.44 -10.13
N LEU A 13 -1.30 -6.38 -10.32
CA LEU A 13 -0.64 -5.67 -9.21
C LEU A 13 -1.66 -5.06 -8.23
N ALA A 14 -2.75 -4.49 -8.74
CA ALA A 14 -3.80 -3.92 -7.89
C ALA A 14 -4.49 -5.00 -7.04
N LEU A 15 -4.77 -6.17 -7.64
CA LEU A 15 -5.31 -7.33 -6.96
C LEU A 15 -4.36 -7.88 -5.89
N ALA A 16 -3.10 -8.10 -6.25
CA ALA A 16 -2.09 -8.60 -5.32
C ALA A 16 -1.88 -7.64 -4.14
N SER A 17 -1.74 -6.35 -4.42
CA SER A 17 -1.60 -5.33 -3.39
C SER A 17 -2.82 -5.27 -2.47
N SER A 18 -4.02 -5.39 -3.03
CA SER A 18 -5.25 -5.46 -2.24
C SER A 18 -5.31 -6.69 -1.33
N ALA A 19 -4.89 -7.84 -1.86
CA ALA A 19 -4.81 -9.07 -1.07
C ALA A 19 -3.81 -8.93 0.09
N PHE A 20 -2.64 -8.31 -0.12
CA PHE A 20 -1.68 -8.06 0.94
C PHE A 20 -2.20 -7.10 2.01
N ALA A 21 -2.95 -6.06 1.64
CA ALA A 21 -3.59 -5.18 2.60
C ALA A 21 -4.58 -5.92 3.51
N VAL A 22 -5.40 -6.80 2.92
CA VAL A 22 -6.36 -7.62 3.67
C VAL A 22 -5.63 -8.65 4.53
N LEU A 23 -4.60 -9.32 4.00
CA LEU A 23 -3.80 -10.29 4.72
C LEU A 23 -3.18 -9.68 5.98
N TRP A 24 -2.73 -8.43 5.92
CA TRP A 24 -2.14 -7.74 7.07
C TRP A 24 -3.10 -7.62 8.25
N LEU A 25 -4.41 -7.58 8.03
CA LEU A 25 -5.40 -7.54 9.11
C LEU A 25 -5.40 -8.83 9.96
N PHE A 26 -4.84 -9.93 9.43
CA PHE A 26 -4.74 -11.22 10.10
C PHE A 26 -3.32 -11.54 10.59
N VAL A 27 -2.31 -10.90 10.01
CA VAL A 27 -0.88 -11.13 10.35
C VAL A 27 -0.29 -9.90 11.07
N VAL A 28 -1.13 -9.16 11.79
CA VAL A 28 -0.70 -7.98 12.55
C VAL A 28 0.46 -8.38 13.48
N PRO A 29 1.58 -7.64 13.49
CA PRO A 29 2.72 -7.98 14.34
C PRO A 29 2.36 -7.95 15.82
N ALA A 30 2.90 -8.87 16.63
CA ALA A 30 2.75 -8.85 18.09
C ALA A 30 3.17 -7.50 18.71
N ARG A 31 4.13 -6.80 18.10
CA ARG A 31 4.56 -5.44 18.49
C ARG A 31 3.40 -4.43 18.51
N ALA A 32 2.36 -4.63 17.71
CA ALA A 32 1.17 -3.78 17.75
C ALA A 32 0.39 -3.90 19.07
N ASP A 33 0.49 -5.04 19.75
CA ASP A 33 -0.16 -5.31 21.03
C ASP A 33 0.73 -4.90 22.22
N GLU A 34 2.04 -4.83 22.00
CA GLU A 34 3.04 -4.36 22.98
C GLU A 34 3.17 -2.83 23.04
N THR A 35 2.64 -2.13 22.04
CA THR A 35 2.67 -0.66 21.94
C THR A 35 1.29 -0.05 22.17
N THR A 36 1.21 1.24 22.47
CA THR A 36 -0.06 1.92 22.75
C THR A 36 -0.24 3.17 21.89
N GLY A 37 -1.49 3.65 21.81
CA GLY A 37 -1.84 4.91 21.15
C GLY A 37 -1.45 4.97 19.67
N VAL A 38 -0.78 6.07 19.28
CA VAL A 38 -0.45 6.38 17.89
C VAL A 38 0.52 5.35 17.29
N GLN A 39 1.44 4.80 18.07
CA GLN A 39 2.40 3.81 17.58
C GLN A 39 1.70 2.49 17.21
N SER A 40 0.84 1.98 18.08
CA SER A 40 0.04 0.78 17.80
C SER A 40 -0.85 0.98 16.56
N ALA A 41 -1.51 2.13 16.44
CA ALA A 41 -2.30 2.48 15.26
C ALA A 41 -1.44 2.53 13.98
N ALA A 42 -0.24 3.11 14.04
CA ALA A 42 0.67 3.17 12.90
C ALA A 42 1.13 1.77 12.46
N ILE A 43 1.47 0.86 13.38
CA ILE A 43 1.84 -0.53 13.06
C ILE A 43 0.66 -1.27 12.40
N ARG A 44 -0.56 -1.07 12.91
CA ARG A 44 -1.77 -1.76 12.42
C ARG A 44 -2.22 -1.26 11.05
N TYR A 45 -2.19 0.05 10.82
CA TYR A 45 -2.88 0.66 9.68
C TYR A 45 -1.97 1.25 8.60
N ALA A 46 -0.73 1.65 8.91
CA ALA A 46 0.12 2.29 7.91
C ALA A 46 0.58 1.31 6.81
N HIS A 47 0.88 0.05 7.17
CA HIS A 47 1.23 -1.00 6.20
C HIS A 47 0.09 -1.37 5.23
N PRO A 48 -1.14 -1.66 5.69
CA PRO A 48 -2.24 -1.94 4.77
C PRO A 48 -2.64 -0.69 3.97
N ALA A 49 -2.52 0.52 4.53
CA ALA A 49 -2.71 1.76 3.78
C ALA A 49 -1.68 1.90 2.64
N CYS A 50 -0.41 1.55 2.86
CA CYS A 50 0.61 1.51 1.80
C CYS A 50 0.18 0.56 0.67
N TRP A 51 -0.24 -0.65 1.00
CA TRP A 51 -0.72 -1.62 0.00
C TRP A 51 -1.95 -1.14 -0.76
N MET A 52 -2.90 -0.48 -0.10
CA MET A 52 -4.06 0.15 -0.75
C MET A 52 -3.64 1.26 -1.71
N LEU A 53 -2.66 2.08 -1.33
CA LEU A 53 -2.13 3.14 -2.19
C LEU A 53 -1.39 2.56 -3.40
N LEU A 54 -0.61 1.49 -3.24
CA LEU A 54 0.01 0.77 -4.36
C LEU A 54 -1.04 0.15 -5.29
N ALA A 55 -2.13 -0.39 -4.74
CA ALA A 55 -3.24 -0.88 -5.55
C ALA A 55 -3.88 0.25 -6.37
N ALA A 56 -4.11 1.41 -5.76
CA ALA A 56 -4.63 2.59 -6.43
C ALA A 56 -3.66 3.12 -7.51
N ALA A 57 -2.36 3.20 -7.23
CA ALA A 57 -1.35 3.60 -8.22
C ALA A 57 -1.31 2.64 -9.41
N SER A 58 -1.43 1.33 -9.16
CA SER A 58 -1.47 0.30 -10.19
C SER A 58 -2.74 0.38 -11.05
N ALA A 59 -3.88 0.67 -10.43
CA ALA A 59 -5.15 0.91 -11.13
C ALA A 59 -5.09 2.19 -11.99
N LEU A 60 -4.58 3.29 -11.45
CA LEU A 60 -4.34 4.54 -12.19
C LEU A 60 -3.39 4.33 -13.37
N PHE A 61 -2.35 3.52 -13.16
CA PHE A 61 -1.46 3.12 -14.22
C PHE A 61 -2.18 2.29 -15.29
N ALA A 62 -3.05 1.35 -14.92
CA ALA A 62 -3.82 0.57 -15.89
C ALA A 62 -4.77 1.44 -16.73
N THR A 63 -5.43 2.42 -16.11
CA THR A 63 -6.40 3.32 -16.75
C THR A 63 -5.76 4.49 -17.52
N ARG A 64 -4.42 4.55 -17.58
CA ARG A 64 -3.66 5.62 -18.24
C ARG A 64 -3.91 7.01 -17.63
N ALA A 65 -4.12 7.08 -16.33
CA ALA A 65 -4.20 8.35 -15.62
C ALA A 65 -2.93 9.21 -15.84
N PRO A 66 -3.00 10.54 -15.62
CA PRO A 66 -1.84 11.42 -15.72
C PRO A 66 -0.70 10.94 -14.83
N ARG A 67 0.54 11.00 -15.34
CA ARG A 67 1.73 10.54 -14.60
C ARG A 67 1.85 11.19 -13.21
N ARG A 68 1.50 12.47 -13.10
CA ARG A 68 1.45 13.20 -11.81
C ARG A 68 0.53 12.56 -10.77
N ALA A 69 -0.61 12.00 -11.20
CA ALA A 69 -1.54 11.33 -10.28
C ALA A 69 -0.97 9.98 -9.80
N VAL A 70 -0.36 9.22 -10.71
CA VAL A 70 0.32 7.96 -10.37
C VAL A 70 1.48 8.22 -9.40
N ASP A 71 2.32 9.21 -9.72
CA ASP A 71 3.48 9.57 -8.90
C ASP A 71 3.04 10.06 -7.51
N ALA A 72 2.01 10.91 -7.42
CA ALA A 72 1.50 11.39 -6.13
C ALA A 72 1.01 10.24 -5.23
N VAL A 73 0.26 9.28 -5.78
CA VAL A 73 -0.22 8.13 -5.02
C VAL A 73 0.94 7.21 -4.61
N ALA A 74 1.92 7.00 -5.50
CA ALA A 74 3.12 6.22 -5.18
C ALA A 74 3.96 6.87 -4.07
N TRP A 75 4.12 8.20 -4.08
CA TRP A 75 4.78 8.93 -3.00
C TRP A 75 4.03 8.82 -1.67
N SER A 76 2.70 8.89 -1.68
CA SER A 76 1.89 8.66 -0.48
C SER A 76 2.07 7.24 0.06
N ALA A 77 2.18 6.23 -0.81
CA ALA A 77 2.47 4.86 -0.41
C ALA A 77 3.83 4.76 0.30
N LEU A 78 4.85 5.43 -0.23
CA LEU A 78 6.17 5.48 0.38
C LEU A 78 6.14 6.12 1.77
N VAL A 79 5.40 7.23 1.94
CA VAL A 79 5.23 7.88 3.24
C VAL A 79 4.54 6.94 4.24
N ALA A 80 3.46 6.27 3.82
CA ALA A 80 2.78 5.29 4.67
C ALA A 80 3.71 4.13 5.09
N TYR A 81 4.56 3.66 4.16
CA TYR A 81 5.56 2.64 4.48
C TYR A 81 6.63 3.15 5.45
N ALA A 82 7.12 4.38 5.28
CA ALA A 82 8.09 4.98 6.19
C ALA A 82 7.50 5.12 7.61
N VAL A 83 6.25 5.57 7.74
CA VAL A 83 5.53 5.64 9.02
C VAL A 83 5.45 4.26 9.67
N PHE A 84 5.10 3.22 8.90
CA PHE A 84 5.07 1.85 9.38
C PHE A 84 6.43 1.39 9.90
N VAL A 85 7.51 1.60 9.12
CA VAL A 85 8.87 1.20 9.49
C VAL A 85 9.33 1.91 10.76
N VAL A 86 9.13 3.22 10.84
CA VAL A 86 9.50 4.01 12.03
C VAL A 86 8.73 3.51 13.25
N ALA A 87 7.41 3.32 13.16
CA ALA A 87 6.62 2.81 14.28
C ALA A 87 7.01 1.38 14.71
N THR A 88 7.49 0.58 13.74
CA THR A 88 7.92 -0.81 13.97
C THR A 88 9.38 -0.92 14.40
N LEU A 89 10.18 0.14 14.36
CA LEU A 89 11.59 0.11 14.78
C LEU A 89 11.88 0.98 15.99
N ALA A 90 11.14 2.08 16.18
CA ALA A 90 11.20 2.94 17.36
C ALA A 90 10.63 2.23 18.61
#